data_AF-A0A6M1LF38-F1
#
_entry.id   AF-A0A6M1LF38-F1
#
_cell.length_a   1.000
_cell.length_b   1.000
_cell.length_c   1.000
_cell.angle_alpha   90.00
_cell.angle_beta   90.00
_cell.angle_gamma   90.00
#
_symmetry.space_group_name_H-M   'P 1'
#
loop_
_entity.id
_entity.type
_entity.pdbx_description
1 polymer ?
#
loop_
_entity_poly.entity_id
_entity_poly.type
_entity_poly.pdbx_seq_one_letter_code
_entity_poly.pdbx_strand_id
1 'polypeptide(L)'
;MLVPLVAMAALLATPAWAQGIAEPGVSQAVAGLLALAAAAAALAVLWQARRLRRRELQLHARNAHLAAANAELRLLTERSEAKSRMLDGVLAAMADGILVVDADLRLAGWNPRFSDYAGVPRRVLRIGMPLREVIRIQAEAGEFGMVDPEAETERRMRLFHDGTVPQRLQRERPDGSLLELRRTPLPGGGYVTLYTPVLAKPAAAGPNPMQDAFAEEWFARLPRLTAAAADGDTGAARAVAHALRGIAANAGWKRAAETLEGIEEAAAAGALTQLRMLAAGLPTDPAACN
;
A
#
# COMPACT_ATOMS: atom_id res chain seq x y z
N MET A 1 22.85 51.93 -35.36
CA MET A 1 22.14 52.27 -36.62
C MET A 1 21.85 53.78 -36.72
N LEU A 2 22.86 54.64 -36.55
CA LEU A 2 22.70 56.11 -36.54
C LEU A 2 23.33 56.80 -37.77
N VAL A 3 23.84 56.02 -38.72
CA VAL A 3 24.60 56.51 -39.87
C VAL A 3 23.75 57.08 -41.03
N PRO A 4 22.45 56.73 -41.26
CA PRO A 4 21.77 57.23 -42.47
C PRO A 4 21.14 58.63 -42.28
N LEU A 5 21.00 59.14 -41.07
CA LEU A 5 20.30 60.43 -40.82
C LEU A 5 21.17 61.66 -41.08
N VAL A 6 22.49 61.55 -40.92
CA VAL A 6 23.43 62.66 -41.20
C VAL A 6 23.70 62.78 -42.70
N ALA A 7 23.65 61.67 -43.45
CA ALA A 7 23.85 61.67 -44.90
C ALA A 7 22.67 62.32 -45.68
N MET A 8 21.46 62.31 -45.12
CA MET A 8 20.28 62.90 -45.78
C MET A 8 20.18 64.42 -45.60
N ALA A 9 20.81 64.98 -44.56
CA ALA A 9 20.90 66.43 -44.37
C ALA A 9 21.92 67.10 -45.32
N ALA A 10 22.92 66.36 -45.79
CA ALA A 10 23.95 66.87 -46.70
C ALA A 10 23.48 67.00 -48.17
N LEU A 11 22.36 66.38 -48.56
CA LEU A 11 21.80 66.48 -49.92
C LEU A 11 20.84 67.66 -50.15
N LEU A 12 20.59 68.49 -49.13
CA LEU A 12 19.81 69.73 -49.26
C LEU A 12 20.66 70.97 -49.56
N ALA A 13 21.97 70.80 -49.78
CA ALA A 13 22.82 71.83 -50.36
C ALA A 13 22.48 72.00 -51.85
N THR A 14 21.53 72.89 -52.11
CA THR A 14 21.21 73.53 -53.41
C THR A 14 21.07 72.59 -54.62
N PRO A 15 19.89 72.01 -54.86
CA PRO A 15 19.67 71.32 -56.11
C PRO A 15 19.50 72.32 -57.26
N ALA A 16 20.08 72.01 -58.41
CA ALA A 16 20.13 72.85 -59.61
C ALA A 16 18.75 73.22 -60.25
N TRP A 17 17.63 72.77 -59.68
CA TRP A 17 16.28 73.24 -60.06
C TRP A 17 15.89 74.59 -59.42
N ALA A 18 16.69 75.12 -58.50
CA ALA A 18 16.40 76.37 -57.78
C ALA A 18 16.32 77.63 -58.68
N GLN A 19 16.74 77.55 -59.95
CA GLN A 19 16.65 78.66 -60.91
C GLN A 19 15.33 78.66 -61.73
N GLY A 20 14.44 77.68 -61.53
CA GLY A 20 13.19 77.54 -62.30
C GLY A 20 11.89 77.83 -61.51
N ILE A 21 11.97 78.23 -60.24
CA ILE A 21 10.79 78.49 -59.39
C ILE A 21 10.76 79.96 -59.00
N ALA A 22 10.47 80.83 -59.97
CA ALA A 22 10.35 82.27 -59.75
C ALA A 22 8.96 82.70 -59.23
N GLU A 23 8.02 81.77 -59.07
CA GLU A 23 6.69 82.05 -58.49
C GLU A 23 6.69 81.76 -56.98
N PRO A 24 6.44 82.77 -56.12
CA PRO A 24 6.50 82.63 -54.67
C PRO A 24 5.51 81.59 -54.10
N GLY A 25 4.43 81.26 -54.83
CA GLY A 25 3.48 80.22 -54.42
C GLY A 25 4.03 78.78 -54.51
N VAL A 26 4.90 78.50 -55.49
CA VAL A 26 5.41 77.13 -55.73
C VAL A 26 6.53 76.77 -54.75
N SER A 27 7.41 77.72 -54.40
CA SER A 27 8.49 77.49 -53.44
C SER A 27 7.97 77.25 -52.01
N GLN A 28 6.92 77.98 -51.60
CA GLN A 28 6.25 77.75 -50.31
C GLN A 28 5.55 76.38 -50.27
N ALA A 29 4.94 75.94 -51.37
CA ALA A 29 4.30 74.63 -51.46
C ALA A 29 5.31 73.47 -51.33
N VAL A 30 6.47 73.57 -52.00
CA VAL A 30 7.54 72.56 -51.91
C VAL A 30 8.12 72.51 -50.49
N ALA A 31 8.35 73.64 -49.84
CA ALA A 31 8.84 73.69 -48.46
C ALA A 31 7.83 73.06 -47.47
N GLY A 32 6.54 73.31 -47.64
CA GLY A 32 5.47 72.71 -46.83
C GLY A 32 5.40 71.18 -46.98
N LEU A 33 5.52 70.66 -48.20
CA LEU A 33 5.55 69.21 -48.47
C LEU A 33 6.77 68.53 -47.83
N LEU A 34 7.95 69.14 -47.91
CA LEU A 34 9.16 68.61 -47.26
C LEU A 34 9.03 68.60 -45.73
N ALA A 35 8.45 69.63 -45.14
CA ALA A 35 8.19 69.69 -43.70
C ALA A 35 7.20 68.60 -43.25
N LEU A 36 6.12 68.38 -44.02
CA LEU A 36 5.15 67.30 -43.77
C LEU A 36 5.79 65.91 -43.92
N ALA A 37 6.62 65.69 -44.93
CA ALA A 37 7.34 64.43 -45.12
C ALA A 37 8.31 64.16 -43.96
N ALA A 38 9.04 65.18 -43.51
CA ALA A 38 9.93 65.07 -42.34
C ALA A 38 9.15 64.77 -41.05
N ALA A 39 8.01 65.43 -40.84
CA ALA A 39 7.13 65.18 -39.70
C ALA A 39 6.56 63.75 -39.73
N ALA A 40 6.12 63.27 -40.90
CA ALA A 40 5.63 61.91 -41.08
C ALA A 40 6.72 60.86 -40.82
N ALA A 41 7.95 61.10 -41.29
CA ALA A 41 9.09 60.23 -41.01
C ALA A 41 9.44 60.21 -39.52
N ALA A 42 9.43 61.36 -38.84
CA ALA A 42 9.66 61.44 -37.39
C ALA A 42 8.59 60.68 -36.60
N LEU A 43 7.31 60.81 -36.98
CA LEU A 43 6.20 60.06 -36.41
C LEU A 43 6.33 58.55 -36.65
N ALA A 44 6.76 58.14 -37.84
CA ALA A 44 7.00 56.73 -38.16
C ALA A 44 8.12 56.12 -37.30
N VAL A 45 9.23 56.83 -37.11
CA VAL A 45 10.33 56.41 -36.23
C VAL A 45 9.86 56.32 -34.77
N LEU A 46 9.11 57.31 -34.28
CA LEU A 46 8.50 57.29 -32.95
C LEU A 46 7.53 56.12 -32.78
N TRP A 47 6.69 55.86 -33.78
CA TRP A 47 5.75 54.73 -33.80
C TRP A 47 6.51 53.39 -33.78
N GLN A 48 7.57 53.26 -34.58
CA GLN A 48 8.39 52.04 -34.65
C GLN A 48 9.17 51.80 -33.36
N ALA A 49 9.73 52.85 -32.75
CA ALA A 49 10.39 52.78 -31.44
C ALA A 49 9.40 52.40 -30.32
N ARG A 50 8.20 52.99 -30.32
CA ARG A 50 7.11 52.62 -29.39
C ARG A 50 6.68 51.17 -29.59
N ARG A 51 6.58 50.69 -30.84
CA ARG A 51 6.23 49.32 -31.18
C ARG A 51 7.27 48.30 -30.71
N LEU A 52 8.56 48.60 -30.87
CA LEU A 52 9.65 47.75 -30.41
C LEU A 52 9.71 47.67 -28.88
N ARG A 53 9.62 48.81 -28.18
CA ARG A 53 9.55 48.84 -26.71
C ARG A 53 8.37 48.03 -26.17
N ARG A 54 7.20 48.11 -26.80
CA ARG A 54 6.03 47.28 -26.43
C ARG A 54 6.31 45.78 -26.59
N ARG A 55 7.00 45.37 -27.65
CA ARG A 55 7.37 43.97 -27.89
C ARG A 55 8.40 43.46 -26.89
N GLU A 56 9.42 44.27 -26.55
CA GLU A 56 10.39 43.92 -25.52
C GLU A 56 9.71 43.71 -24.16
N LEU A 57 8.83 44.63 -23.76
CA LEU A 57 8.07 44.47 -22.51
C LEU A 57 7.20 43.20 -22.51
N GLN A 58 6.55 42.89 -23.64
CA GLN A 58 5.78 41.66 -23.79
C GLN A 58 6.66 40.40 -23.72
N LEU A 59 7.85 40.42 -24.33
CA LEU A 59 8.81 39.32 -24.26
C LEU A 59 9.32 39.13 -22.84
N HIS A 60 9.66 40.20 -22.14
CA HIS A 60 10.07 40.14 -20.73
C HIS A 60 8.95 39.61 -19.84
N ALA A 61 7.72 40.06 -20.03
CA ALA A 61 6.57 39.56 -19.28
C ALA A 61 6.29 38.07 -19.55
N ARG A 62 6.36 37.64 -20.81
CA ARG A 62 6.20 36.22 -21.19
C ARG A 62 7.33 35.36 -20.64
N ASN A 63 8.57 35.81 -20.77
CA ASN A 63 9.73 35.09 -20.23
C ASN A 63 9.65 34.97 -18.72
N ALA A 64 9.24 36.04 -18.02
CA ALA A 64 9.03 36.01 -16.58
C ALA A 64 7.91 35.03 -16.18
N HIS A 65 6.79 35.02 -16.91
CA HIS A 65 5.70 34.09 -16.66
C HIS A 65 6.11 32.63 -16.91
N LEU A 66 6.81 32.36 -18.03
CA LEU A 66 7.35 31.02 -18.32
C LEU A 66 8.37 30.57 -17.27
N ALA A 67 9.22 31.48 -16.78
CA ALA A 67 10.15 31.18 -15.71
C ALA A 67 9.41 30.80 -14.41
N ALA A 68 8.34 31.52 -14.06
CA ALA A 68 7.50 31.19 -12.92
C ALA A 68 6.78 29.84 -13.07
N ALA A 69 6.16 29.59 -14.23
CA ALA A 69 5.48 28.32 -14.52
C ALA A 69 6.46 27.12 -14.51
N ASN A 70 7.66 27.30 -15.07
CA ASN A 70 8.70 26.26 -15.03
C ASN A 70 9.20 26.00 -13.61
N ALA A 71 9.32 27.04 -12.78
CA ALA A 71 9.69 26.87 -11.37
C ALA A 71 8.61 26.09 -10.60
N GLU A 72 7.33 26.39 -10.86
CA GLU A 72 6.21 25.65 -10.26
C GLU A 72 6.20 24.17 -10.67
N LEU A 73 6.37 23.89 -11.97
CA LEU A 73 6.45 22.51 -12.46
C LEU A 73 7.60 21.74 -11.80
N ARG A 74 8.78 22.37 -11.66
CA ARG A 74 9.92 21.75 -10.97
C ARG A 74 9.59 21.39 -9.53
N LEU A 75 8.96 22.32 -8.79
CA LEU A 75 8.54 22.05 -7.41
C LEU A 75 7.53 20.89 -7.31
N LEU A 76 6.59 20.81 -8.26
CA LEU A 76 5.63 19.70 -8.31
C LEU A 76 6.32 18.37 -8.61
N THR A 77 7.23 18.34 -9.58
CA THR A 77 8.00 17.14 -9.92
C THR A 77 8.86 16.71 -8.75
N GLU A 78 9.62 17.63 -8.13
CA GLU A 78 10.43 17.36 -6.94
C GLU A 78 9.58 16.81 -5.79
N ARG A 79 8.39 17.38 -5.55
CA ARG A 79 7.48 16.91 -4.50
C ARG A 79 6.95 15.51 -4.80
N SER A 80 6.63 15.22 -6.07
CA SER A 80 6.21 13.89 -6.51
C SER A 80 7.34 12.86 -6.35
N GLU A 81 8.54 13.21 -6.78
CA GLU A 81 9.72 12.35 -6.66
C GLU A 81 10.13 12.14 -5.21
N ALA A 82 10.06 13.18 -4.37
CA ALA A 82 10.32 13.06 -2.93
C ALA A 82 9.29 12.14 -2.27
N LYS A 83 8.00 12.27 -2.63
CA LYS A 83 6.95 11.37 -2.14
C LYS A 83 7.17 9.93 -2.62
N SER A 84 7.53 9.73 -3.88
CA SER A 84 7.86 8.39 -4.42
C SER A 84 9.06 7.80 -3.69
N ARG A 85 10.17 8.53 -3.57
CA ARG A 85 11.38 8.07 -2.86
C ARG A 85 11.10 7.76 -1.40
N MET A 86 10.25 8.53 -0.73
CA MET A 86 9.84 8.26 0.64
C MET A 86 9.02 6.97 0.72
N LEU A 87 8.05 6.77 -0.19
CA LEU A 87 7.27 5.52 -0.25
C LEU A 87 8.16 4.32 -0.55
N ASP A 88 9.06 4.43 -1.54
CA ASP A 88 10.02 3.39 -1.89
C ASP A 88 10.95 3.07 -0.72
N GLY A 89 11.43 4.09 -0.01
CA GLY A 89 12.27 3.96 1.18
C GLY A 89 11.54 3.27 2.34
N VAL A 90 10.28 3.63 2.59
CA VAL A 90 9.44 2.94 3.59
C VAL A 90 9.22 1.49 3.18
N LEU A 91 8.80 1.21 1.95
CA LEU A 91 8.56 -0.15 1.46
C LEU A 91 9.82 -1.04 1.43
N ALA A 92 10.99 -0.44 1.23
CA ALA A 92 12.28 -1.13 1.29
C ALA A 92 12.77 -1.36 2.73
N ALA A 93 12.45 -0.44 3.65
CA ALA A 93 12.77 -0.57 5.07
C ALA A 93 11.82 -1.52 5.82
N MET A 94 10.61 -1.77 5.28
CA MET A 94 9.69 -2.75 5.84
C MET A 94 10.32 -4.16 5.78
N ALA A 95 10.25 -4.85 6.92
CA ALA A 95 10.67 -6.24 7.02
C ALA A 95 9.77 -7.18 6.19
N ASP A 96 8.53 -6.78 5.92
CA ASP A 96 7.56 -7.58 5.17
C ASP A 96 7.82 -7.54 3.66
N GLY A 97 7.52 -8.66 2.98
CA GLY A 97 7.41 -8.72 1.52
C GLY A 97 6.06 -8.19 1.05
N ILE A 98 6.05 -7.46 -0.06
CA ILE A 98 4.83 -6.87 -0.64
C ILE A 98 4.74 -7.23 -2.11
N LEU A 99 3.58 -7.75 -2.52
CA LEU A 99 3.20 -8.00 -3.90
C LEU A 99 1.88 -7.29 -4.18
N VAL A 100 1.81 -6.57 -5.29
CA VAL A 100 0.60 -5.92 -5.79
C VAL A 100 0.24 -6.51 -7.13
N VAL A 101 -1.02 -6.96 -7.27
CA VAL A 101 -1.60 -7.42 -8.53
C VAL A 101 -2.82 -6.58 -8.88
N ASP A 102 -3.02 -6.34 -10.18
CA ASP A 102 -4.17 -5.61 -10.72
C ASP A 102 -5.42 -6.51 -10.88
N ALA A 103 -6.49 -5.94 -11.45
CA ALA A 103 -7.77 -6.61 -11.67
C ALA A 103 -7.68 -7.82 -12.62
N ASP A 104 -6.70 -7.84 -13.52
CA ASP A 104 -6.47 -8.92 -14.47
C ASP A 104 -5.51 -9.99 -13.92
N LEU A 105 -5.22 -9.94 -12.61
CA LEU A 105 -4.25 -10.79 -11.92
C LEU A 105 -2.85 -10.71 -12.56
N ARG A 106 -2.43 -9.50 -12.93
CA ARG A 106 -1.07 -9.21 -13.39
C ARG A 106 -0.31 -8.38 -12.38
N LEU A 107 1.01 -8.54 -12.37
CA LEU A 107 1.88 -7.86 -11.41
C LEU A 107 1.92 -6.36 -11.66
N ALA A 108 1.46 -5.58 -10.68
CA ALA A 108 1.48 -4.12 -10.71
C ALA A 108 2.64 -3.53 -9.89
N GLY A 109 3.22 -4.30 -8.96
CA GLY A 109 4.39 -3.87 -8.18
C GLY A 109 4.81 -4.87 -7.11
N TRP A 110 6.05 -4.77 -6.64
CA TRP A 110 6.57 -5.58 -5.52
C TRP A 110 7.77 -4.90 -4.87
N ASN A 111 8.05 -5.23 -3.59
CA ASN A 111 9.26 -4.77 -2.90
C ASN A 111 10.38 -5.84 -2.95
N PRO A 112 11.62 -5.53 -2.54
CA PRO A 112 12.71 -6.52 -2.49
C PRO A 112 12.45 -7.76 -1.67
N ARG A 113 11.85 -7.59 -0.49
CA ARG A 113 11.56 -8.70 0.43
C ARG A 113 10.61 -9.73 -0.14
N PHE A 114 9.69 -9.34 -1.03
CA PHE A 114 8.80 -10.28 -1.71
C PHE A 114 9.59 -11.39 -2.43
N SER A 115 10.64 -11.05 -3.17
CA SER A 115 11.41 -12.05 -3.92
C SER A 115 12.13 -13.05 -3.00
N ASP A 116 12.61 -12.56 -1.86
CA ASP A 116 13.28 -13.39 -0.84
C ASP A 116 12.29 -14.38 -0.20
N TYR A 117 11.08 -13.92 0.13
CA TYR A 117 10.04 -14.71 0.81
C TYR A 117 9.20 -15.58 -0.11
N ALA A 118 9.01 -15.16 -1.36
CA ALA A 118 8.21 -15.92 -2.30
C ALA A 118 9.02 -17.00 -3.03
N GLY A 119 10.35 -17.06 -2.89
CA GLY A 119 11.16 -18.01 -3.65
C GLY A 119 11.17 -17.71 -5.16
N VAL A 120 10.88 -16.47 -5.56
CA VAL A 120 10.84 -16.05 -6.96
C VAL A 120 12.03 -15.14 -7.27
N PRO A 121 12.94 -15.53 -8.16
CA PRO A 121 14.12 -14.73 -8.46
C PRO A 121 13.75 -13.35 -9.03
N ARG A 122 14.33 -12.27 -8.48
CA ARG A 122 14.11 -10.89 -8.92
C ARG A 122 14.24 -10.69 -10.43
N ARG A 123 15.19 -11.37 -11.07
CA ARG A 123 15.47 -11.28 -12.51
C ARG A 123 14.32 -11.74 -13.41
N VAL A 124 13.37 -12.52 -12.86
CA VAL A 124 12.23 -13.07 -13.61
C VAL A 124 11.01 -12.15 -13.50
N LEU A 125 10.89 -11.39 -12.41
CA LEU A 125 9.74 -10.52 -12.13
C LEU A 125 9.72 -9.31 -13.06
N ARG A 126 8.55 -9.06 -13.67
CA ARG A 126 8.30 -7.92 -14.56
C ARG A 126 6.90 -7.37 -14.31
N ILE A 127 6.73 -6.06 -14.45
CA ILE A 127 5.40 -5.43 -14.44
C ILE A 127 4.58 -6.02 -15.59
N GLY A 128 3.31 -6.35 -15.32
CA GLY A 128 2.38 -6.97 -16.26
C GLY A 128 2.50 -8.49 -16.39
N MET A 129 3.48 -9.13 -15.71
CA MET A 129 3.60 -10.59 -15.66
C MET A 129 2.33 -11.22 -15.06
N PRO A 130 1.78 -12.31 -15.62
CA PRO A 130 0.62 -12.98 -15.04
C PRO A 130 0.94 -13.61 -13.68
N LEU A 131 0.04 -13.46 -12.71
CA LEU A 131 0.15 -14.09 -11.39
C LEU A 131 0.29 -15.61 -11.49
N ARG A 132 -0.34 -16.23 -12.49
CA ARG A 132 -0.20 -17.66 -12.84
C ARG A 132 1.25 -18.09 -12.93
N GLU A 133 2.08 -17.32 -13.64
CA GLU A 133 3.48 -17.68 -13.87
C GLU A 133 4.30 -17.54 -12.58
N VAL A 134 3.97 -16.53 -11.76
CA VAL A 134 4.55 -16.37 -10.43
C VAL A 134 4.18 -17.55 -9.52
N ILE A 135 2.93 -17.99 -9.50
CA ILE A 135 2.49 -19.15 -8.72
C ILE A 135 3.18 -20.44 -9.22
N ARG A 136 3.32 -20.62 -10.53
CA ARG A 136 4.04 -21.76 -11.10
C ARG A 136 5.49 -21.81 -10.63
N ILE A 137 6.22 -20.69 -10.68
CA ILE A 137 7.60 -20.60 -10.19
C ILE A 137 7.66 -20.91 -8.68
N GLN A 138 6.69 -20.44 -7.89
CA GLN A 138 6.61 -20.77 -6.46
C GLN A 138 6.41 -22.27 -6.23
N ALA A 139 5.55 -22.90 -7.01
CA ALA A 139 5.29 -24.33 -6.90
C ALA A 139 6.52 -25.15 -7.31
N GLU A 140 7.21 -24.77 -8.39
CA GLU A 140 8.49 -25.37 -8.82
C GLU A 140 9.59 -25.20 -7.77
N ALA A 141 9.59 -24.08 -7.04
CA ALA A 141 10.51 -23.83 -5.93
C ALA A 141 10.13 -24.60 -4.64
N GLY A 142 9.02 -25.35 -4.63
CA GLY A 142 8.56 -26.12 -3.47
C GLY A 142 7.85 -25.27 -2.40
N GLU A 143 7.52 -24.00 -2.68
CA GLU A 143 6.90 -23.08 -1.71
C GLU A 143 5.49 -23.52 -1.26
N PHE A 144 4.91 -24.55 -1.89
CA PHE A 144 3.63 -25.15 -1.51
C PHE A 144 3.77 -26.59 -1.00
N GLY A 145 4.98 -27.04 -0.71
CA GLY A 145 5.28 -28.42 -0.33
C GLY A 145 5.37 -29.36 -1.53
N MET A 146 5.25 -30.66 -1.28
CA MET A 146 5.30 -31.69 -2.32
C MET A 146 3.97 -31.76 -3.07
N VAL A 147 3.85 -30.95 -4.12
CA VAL A 147 2.67 -30.86 -4.99
C VAL A 147 3.08 -30.89 -6.47
N ASP A 148 2.15 -31.24 -7.35
CA ASP A 148 2.34 -31.04 -8.79
C ASP A 148 2.24 -29.53 -9.12
N PRO A 149 3.28 -28.90 -9.70
CA PRO A 149 3.31 -27.47 -9.93
C PRO A 149 2.16 -26.93 -10.78
N GLU A 150 1.78 -27.64 -11.83
CA GLU A 150 0.75 -27.19 -12.76
C GLU A 150 -0.64 -27.32 -12.13
N ALA A 151 -0.96 -28.47 -11.51
CA ALA A 151 -2.24 -28.68 -10.83
C ALA A 151 -2.45 -27.68 -9.68
N GLU A 152 -1.41 -27.41 -8.87
CA GLU A 152 -1.53 -26.44 -7.77
C GLU A 152 -1.65 -25.00 -8.30
N THR A 153 -0.97 -24.67 -9.41
CA THR A 153 -1.12 -23.37 -10.08
C THR A 153 -2.56 -23.14 -10.51
N GLU A 154 -3.15 -24.11 -11.22
CA GLU A 154 -4.54 -24.01 -11.68
C GLU A 154 -5.53 -23.95 -10.51
N ARG A 155 -5.32 -24.76 -9.46
CA ARG A 155 -6.13 -24.70 -8.23
C ARG A 155 -6.11 -23.32 -7.60
N ARG A 156 -4.95 -22.69 -7.46
CA ARG A 156 -4.84 -21.34 -6.86
C ARG A 156 -5.41 -20.26 -7.76
N MET A 157 -5.21 -20.36 -9.07
CA MET A 157 -5.79 -19.40 -10.02
C MET A 157 -7.31 -19.40 -9.95
N ARG A 158 -7.95 -20.56 -9.77
CA ARG A 158 -9.39 -20.65 -9.51
C ARG A 158 -9.80 -19.90 -8.24
N LEU A 159 -9.08 -20.09 -7.13
CA LEU A 159 -9.37 -19.36 -5.88
C LEU A 159 -9.28 -17.83 -6.03
N PHE A 160 -8.33 -17.34 -6.81
CA PHE A 160 -8.22 -15.91 -7.11
C PHE A 160 -9.36 -15.42 -8.02
N HIS A 161 -9.73 -16.21 -9.03
CA HIS A 161 -10.82 -15.86 -9.93
C HIS A 161 -12.19 -15.86 -9.24
N ASP A 162 -12.44 -16.87 -8.40
CA ASP A 162 -13.69 -17.02 -7.65
C ASP A 162 -13.77 -16.08 -6.43
N GLY A 163 -12.70 -15.35 -6.12
CA GLY A 163 -12.62 -14.48 -4.95
C GLY A 163 -12.64 -15.23 -3.61
N THR A 164 -12.44 -16.54 -3.62
CA THR A 164 -12.47 -17.44 -2.44
C THR A 164 -11.09 -17.64 -1.82
N VAL A 165 -10.05 -16.99 -2.37
CA VAL A 165 -8.70 -17.04 -1.82
C VAL A 165 -8.69 -16.57 -0.35
N PRO A 166 -8.07 -17.32 0.57
CA PRO A 166 -7.99 -16.92 1.97
C PRO A 166 -7.31 -15.56 2.14
N GLN A 167 -7.97 -14.66 2.87
CA GLN A 167 -7.42 -13.33 3.21
C GLN A 167 -6.21 -13.41 4.13
N ARG A 168 -6.12 -14.46 4.95
CA ARG A 168 -4.98 -14.73 5.83
C ARG A 168 -4.66 -16.22 5.78
N LEU A 169 -3.39 -16.56 5.59
CA LEU A 169 -2.91 -17.94 5.72
C LEU A 169 -1.46 -17.96 6.19
N GLN A 170 -1.06 -19.05 6.84
CA GLN A 170 0.34 -19.33 7.13
C GLN A 170 0.87 -20.35 6.13
N ARG A 171 2.12 -20.15 5.71
CA ARG A 171 2.82 -21.00 4.75
C ARG A 171 4.21 -21.32 5.29
N GLU A 172 4.48 -22.60 5.45
CA GLU A 172 5.82 -23.10 5.71
C GLU A 172 6.58 -23.19 4.39
N ARG A 173 7.80 -22.67 4.38
CA ARG A 173 8.69 -22.65 3.22
C ARG A 173 9.59 -23.89 3.18
N PRO A 174 10.23 -24.20 2.04
CA PRO A 174 11.19 -25.29 1.93
C PRO A 174 12.38 -25.17 2.89
N ASP A 175 12.72 -23.95 3.30
CA ASP A 175 13.79 -23.66 4.26
C ASP A 175 13.37 -23.83 5.73
N GLY A 176 12.12 -24.24 6.00
CA GLY A 176 11.55 -24.41 7.34
C GLY A 176 11.09 -23.11 8.00
N SER A 177 11.25 -21.95 7.35
CA SER A 177 10.73 -20.69 7.87
C SER A 177 9.22 -20.57 7.62
N LEU A 178 8.53 -19.86 8.51
CA LEU A 178 7.09 -19.65 8.43
C LEU A 178 6.77 -18.23 7.97
N LEU A 179 5.87 -18.11 7.00
CA LEU A 179 5.36 -16.85 6.51
C LEU A 179 3.87 -16.73 6.78
N GLU A 180 3.45 -15.57 7.26
CA GLU A 180 2.05 -15.16 7.24
C GLU A 180 1.79 -14.36 5.96
N LEU A 181 0.81 -14.81 5.17
CA LEU A 181 0.33 -14.13 3.98
C LEU A 181 -0.99 -13.44 4.30
N ARG A 182 -1.01 -12.10 4.17
CA ARG A 182 -2.24 -11.31 4.31
C ARG A 182 -2.60 -10.64 3.00
N ARG A 183 -3.78 -10.93 2.48
CA ARG A 183 -4.31 -10.40 1.23
C ARG A 183 -5.38 -9.35 1.51
N THR A 184 -5.27 -8.21 0.84
CA THR A 184 -6.24 -7.12 0.93
C THR A 184 -6.65 -6.72 -0.48
N PRO A 185 -7.95 -6.74 -0.82
CA PRO A 185 -8.43 -6.30 -2.12
C PRO A 185 -8.21 -4.80 -2.30
N LEU A 186 -7.93 -4.35 -3.54
CA LEU A 186 -7.75 -2.95 -3.86
C LEU A 186 -9.02 -2.29 -4.41
N PRO A 187 -9.26 -0.99 -4.11
CA PRO A 187 -10.31 -0.21 -4.76
C PRO A 187 -9.92 0.00 -6.23
N GLY A 188 -10.59 -0.71 -7.14
CA GLY A 188 -10.23 -0.80 -8.57
C GLY A 188 -9.99 -2.24 -9.06
N GLY A 189 -10.05 -3.22 -8.16
CA GLY A 189 -9.79 -4.62 -8.47
C GLY A 189 -8.33 -5.02 -8.21
N GLY A 190 -8.07 -6.31 -8.14
CA GLY A 190 -6.77 -6.85 -7.76
C GLY A 190 -6.55 -6.91 -6.25
N TYR A 191 -5.31 -7.18 -5.85
CA TYR A 191 -4.95 -7.52 -4.47
C TYR A 191 -3.55 -7.02 -4.10
N VAL A 192 -3.39 -6.64 -2.84
CA VAL A 192 -2.09 -6.55 -2.18
C VAL A 192 -1.90 -7.78 -1.32
N THR A 193 -0.77 -8.45 -1.45
CA THR A 193 -0.35 -9.56 -0.57
C THR A 193 0.87 -9.12 0.22
N LEU A 194 0.75 -9.14 1.55
CA LEU A 194 1.86 -8.97 2.49
C LEU A 194 2.40 -10.35 2.88
N TYR A 195 3.72 -10.47 2.94
CA TYR A 195 4.48 -11.66 3.34
C TYR A 195 5.27 -11.29 4.60
N THR A 196 4.77 -11.68 5.76
CA THR A 196 5.41 -11.36 7.04
C THR A 196 6.15 -12.59 7.56
N PRO A 197 7.48 -12.51 7.77
CA PRO A 197 8.22 -13.58 8.42
C PRO A 197 7.74 -13.75 9.86
N VAL A 198 7.42 -14.97 10.21
CA VAL A 198 6.96 -15.34 11.54
C VAL A 198 8.20 -15.82 12.30
N LEU A 199 8.87 -14.88 12.99
CA LEU A 199 10.14 -15.09 13.72
C LEU A 199 10.07 -16.18 14.80
N ALA A 200 8.86 -16.53 15.23
CA ALA A 200 8.54 -17.76 15.92
C ALA A 200 7.10 -18.07 15.55
N LYS A 201 6.79 -19.31 15.17
CA LYS A 201 5.41 -19.78 15.06
C LYS A 201 4.69 -19.26 16.32
N PRO A 202 3.72 -18.33 16.25
CA PRO A 202 2.80 -18.23 17.36
C PRO A 202 2.29 -19.66 17.45
N ALA A 203 2.51 -20.31 18.60
CA ALA A 203 1.94 -21.62 18.88
C ALA A 203 0.53 -21.61 18.27
N ALA A 204 0.17 -22.65 17.52
CA ALA A 204 -1.10 -22.68 16.79
C ALA A 204 -2.23 -22.32 17.76
N ALA A 205 -2.73 -21.07 17.74
CA ALA A 205 -3.28 -20.45 18.96
C ALA A 205 -2.36 -20.67 20.19
N GLY A 206 -1.53 -19.67 20.53
CA GLY A 206 -0.86 -19.66 21.83
C GLY A 206 -1.94 -19.78 22.90
N PRO A 207 -1.63 -20.47 24.02
CA PRO A 207 -2.64 -20.92 24.95
C PRO A 207 -3.57 -19.77 25.29
N ASN A 208 -4.87 -19.99 25.15
CA ASN A 208 -5.81 -19.12 25.81
C ASN A 208 -5.36 -19.13 27.28
N PRO A 209 -4.90 -18.03 27.89
CA PRO A 209 -4.36 -18.06 29.25
C PRO A 209 -5.37 -18.64 30.24
N MET A 210 -6.67 -18.58 29.90
CA MET A 210 -7.73 -19.25 30.63
C MET A 210 -7.74 -20.78 30.49
N GLN A 211 -7.30 -21.34 29.35
CA GLN A 211 -7.18 -22.78 29.12
C GLN A 211 -5.96 -23.38 29.80
N ASP A 212 -4.82 -22.68 29.80
CA ASP A 212 -3.64 -23.10 30.58
C ASP A 212 -3.91 -23.02 32.08
N ALA A 213 -4.52 -21.92 32.55
CA ALA A 213 -4.94 -21.79 33.94
C ALA A 213 -5.97 -22.87 34.33
N PHE A 214 -6.86 -23.27 33.42
CA PHE A 214 -7.76 -24.39 33.65
C PHE A 214 -7.02 -25.72 33.72
N ALA A 215 -6.06 -25.97 32.84
CA ALA A 215 -5.27 -27.21 32.88
C ALA A 215 -4.52 -27.34 34.20
N GLU A 216 -3.89 -26.26 34.70
CA GLU A 216 -3.25 -26.23 36.02
C GLU A 216 -4.25 -26.52 37.16
N GLU A 217 -5.41 -25.87 37.14
CA GLU A 217 -6.43 -26.09 38.18
C GLU A 217 -7.06 -27.49 38.11
N TRP A 218 -7.23 -28.03 36.90
CA TRP A 218 -7.69 -29.39 36.65
C TRP A 218 -6.74 -30.40 37.29
N PHE A 219 -5.44 -30.30 37.05
CA PHE A 219 -4.45 -31.17 37.68
C PHE A 219 -4.42 -31.01 39.21
N ALA A 220 -4.61 -29.80 39.73
CA ALA A 220 -4.62 -29.54 41.16
C ALA A 220 -5.86 -30.10 41.89
N ARG A 221 -7.04 -30.08 41.25
CA ARG A 221 -8.33 -30.42 41.88
C ARG A 221 -8.88 -31.78 41.50
N LEU A 222 -8.56 -32.32 40.33
CA LEU A 222 -9.06 -33.62 39.87
C LEU A 222 -8.78 -34.74 40.88
N PRO A 223 -7.57 -34.87 41.47
CA PRO A 223 -7.30 -35.91 42.48
C PRO A 223 -8.21 -35.81 43.71
N ARG A 224 -8.56 -34.59 44.12
CA ARG A 224 -9.47 -34.35 45.26
C ARG A 224 -10.91 -34.73 44.91
N LEU A 225 -11.34 -34.43 43.68
CA LEU A 225 -12.66 -34.82 43.19
C LEU A 225 -12.80 -36.34 43.11
N THR A 226 -11.80 -37.03 42.55
CA THR A 226 -11.82 -38.49 42.42
C THR A 226 -11.73 -39.19 43.77
N ALA A 227 -10.93 -38.66 44.71
CA ALA A 227 -10.86 -39.18 46.07
C ALA A 227 -12.18 -39.00 46.82
N ALA A 228 -12.76 -37.79 46.80
CA ALA A 228 -14.05 -37.52 47.43
C ALA A 228 -15.17 -38.42 46.86
N ALA A 229 -15.20 -38.63 45.55
CA ALA A 229 -16.14 -39.55 44.91
C ALA A 229 -15.91 -41.02 45.32
N ALA A 230 -14.65 -41.46 45.43
CA ALA A 230 -14.31 -42.80 45.89
C ALA A 230 -14.76 -43.03 47.35
N ASP A 231 -14.48 -42.06 48.22
CA ASP A 231 -14.82 -42.09 49.65
C ASP A 231 -16.33 -41.90 49.91
N GLY A 232 -17.07 -41.49 48.88
CA GLY A 232 -18.52 -41.25 48.96
C GLY A 232 -18.89 -39.94 49.64
N ASP A 233 -17.94 -39.01 49.77
CA ASP A 233 -18.16 -37.67 50.28
C ASP A 233 -18.81 -36.79 49.19
N THR A 234 -20.13 -36.83 49.14
CA THR A 234 -20.94 -36.08 48.16
C THR A 234 -20.81 -34.57 48.34
N GLY A 235 -20.54 -34.09 49.56
CA GLY A 235 -20.35 -32.67 49.85
C GLY A 235 -19.04 -32.15 49.25
N ALA A 236 -17.93 -32.84 49.52
CA ALA A 236 -16.63 -32.49 48.98
C ALA A 236 -16.58 -32.67 47.45
N ALA A 237 -17.14 -33.76 46.92
CA ALA A 237 -17.17 -34.01 45.49
C ALA A 237 -17.95 -32.90 44.74
N ARG A 238 -19.13 -32.52 45.25
CA ARG A 238 -19.94 -31.44 44.65
C ARG A 238 -19.22 -30.09 44.69
N ALA A 239 -18.58 -29.75 45.81
CA ALA A 239 -17.87 -28.48 45.95
C ALA A 239 -16.70 -28.35 44.97
N VAL A 240 -15.93 -29.43 44.78
CA VAL A 240 -14.80 -29.44 43.84
C VAL A 240 -15.29 -29.43 42.39
N ALA A 241 -16.33 -30.21 42.06
CA ALA A 241 -16.92 -30.22 40.73
C ALA A 241 -17.49 -28.84 40.34
N HIS A 242 -18.17 -28.16 41.27
CA HIS A 242 -18.70 -26.82 41.08
C HIS A 242 -17.64 -25.78 40.76
N ALA A 243 -16.53 -25.80 41.52
CA ALA A 243 -15.44 -24.88 41.28
C ALA A 243 -14.75 -25.15 39.93
N LEU A 244 -14.52 -26.41 39.57
CA LEU A 244 -13.94 -26.77 38.27
C LEU A 244 -14.88 -26.41 37.11
N ARG A 245 -16.20 -26.55 37.27
CA ARG A 245 -17.18 -26.26 36.22
C ARG A 245 -17.19 -24.78 35.86
N GLY A 246 -17.16 -23.90 36.86
CA GLY A 246 -17.11 -22.45 36.65
C GLY A 246 -15.87 -22.02 35.86
N ILE A 247 -14.73 -22.66 36.13
CA ILE A 247 -13.46 -22.36 35.44
C ILE A 247 -13.47 -22.96 34.03
N ALA A 248 -13.99 -24.17 33.84
CA ALA A 248 -14.15 -24.81 32.53
C ALA A 248 -15.06 -23.98 31.59
N ALA A 249 -16.19 -23.50 32.11
CA ALA A 249 -17.12 -22.66 31.35
C ALA A 249 -16.46 -21.34 30.90
N ASN A 250 -15.68 -20.71 31.79
CA ASN A 250 -14.94 -19.49 31.49
C ASN A 250 -13.78 -19.73 30.50
N ALA A 251 -13.15 -20.90 30.54
CA ALA A 251 -12.09 -21.31 29.62
C ALA A 251 -12.60 -21.77 28.23
N GLY A 252 -13.92 -21.87 28.06
CA GLY A 252 -14.58 -22.27 26.82
C GLY A 252 -14.69 -23.78 26.60
N TRP A 253 -14.43 -24.59 27.64
CA TRP A 253 -14.39 -26.05 27.58
C TRP A 253 -15.77 -26.65 27.90
N LYS A 254 -16.66 -26.60 26.92
CA LYS A 254 -18.09 -26.94 27.09
C LYS A 254 -18.28 -28.38 27.55
N ARG A 255 -17.55 -29.33 26.97
CA ARG A 255 -17.68 -30.76 27.28
C ARG A 255 -17.19 -31.08 28.70
N ALA A 256 -16.12 -30.43 29.16
CA ALA A 256 -15.68 -30.52 30.55
C ALA A 256 -16.74 -29.96 31.53
N ALA A 257 -17.31 -28.79 31.21
CA ALA A 257 -18.33 -28.16 32.05
C ALA A 257 -19.61 -29.02 32.17
N GLU A 258 -20.07 -29.62 31.07
CA GLU A 258 -21.21 -30.55 31.05
C GLU A 258 -20.95 -31.81 31.89
N THR A 259 -19.74 -32.37 31.82
CA THR A 259 -19.38 -33.57 32.57
C THR A 259 -19.33 -33.29 34.08
N LEU A 260 -18.79 -32.12 34.46
CA LEU A 260 -18.73 -31.67 35.85
C LEU A 260 -20.12 -31.32 36.41
N GLU A 261 -21.02 -30.82 35.59
CA GLU A 261 -22.43 -30.62 35.95
C GLU A 261 -23.12 -31.95 36.28
N GLY A 262 -22.92 -32.99 35.47
CA GLY A 262 -23.44 -34.33 35.78
C GLY A 262 -22.89 -34.92 37.08
N ILE A 263 -21.65 -34.58 37.45
CA ILE A 263 -21.04 -34.97 38.74
C ILE A 263 -21.68 -34.18 39.89
N GLU A 264 -21.92 -32.88 39.73
CA GLU A 264 -22.64 -32.06 40.73
C GLU A 264 -24.06 -32.60 40.98
N GLU A 265 -24.78 -32.96 39.91
CA GLU A 265 -26.12 -33.52 39.98
C GLU A 265 -26.14 -34.89 40.66
N ALA A 266 -25.22 -35.79 40.29
CA ALA A 266 -25.11 -37.10 40.93
C ALA A 266 -24.75 -37.00 42.42
N ALA A 267 -23.87 -36.07 42.79
CA ALA A 267 -23.55 -35.79 44.18
C ALA A 267 -24.75 -35.17 44.94
N ALA A 268 -25.48 -34.25 44.33
CA ALA A 268 -26.68 -33.64 44.90
C ALA A 268 -27.82 -34.65 45.13
N ALA A 269 -27.97 -35.61 44.22
CA ALA A 269 -28.94 -36.69 44.32
C ALA A 269 -28.50 -37.83 45.25
N GLY A 270 -27.27 -37.79 45.79
CA GLY A 270 -26.71 -38.88 46.59
C GLY A 270 -26.49 -40.18 45.81
N ALA A 271 -26.42 -40.11 44.47
CA ALA A 271 -26.28 -41.26 43.58
C ALA A 271 -24.83 -41.75 43.53
N LEU A 272 -24.35 -42.38 44.62
CA LEU A 272 -22.93 -42.75 44.81
C LEU A 272 -22.35 -43.59 43.67
N THR A 273 -23.10 -44.53 43.11
CA THR A 273 -22.66 -45.36 41.98
C THR A 273 -22.41 -44.54 40.73
N GLN A 274 -23.32 -43.60 40.43
CA GLN A 274 -23.22 -42.71 39.28
C GLN A 274 -22.11 -41.67 39.48
N LEU A 275 -21.99 -41.13 40.70
CA LEU A 275 -20.92 -40.21 41.07
C LEU A 275 -19.53 -40.84 40.87
N ARG A 276 -19.33 -42.07 41.36
CA ARG A 276 -18.07 -42.81 41.18
C ARG A 276 -17.78 -43.08 39.71
N MET A 277 -18.77 -43.53 38.96
CA MET A 277 -18.62 -43.83 37.53
C MET A 277 -18.20 -42.58 36.75
N LEU A 278 -18.88 -41.45 36.96
CA LEU A 278 -18.59 -40.20 36.27
C LEU A 278 -17.22 -39.64 36.68
N ALA A 279 -16.87 -39.67 37.97
CA ALA A 279 -15.59 -39.17 38.44
C ALA A 279 -14.39 -40.03 37.94
N ALA A 280 -14.54 -41.35 37.89
CA ALA A 280 -13.49 -42.23 37.33
C ALA A 280 -13.39 -42.15 35.80
N GLY A 281 -14.44 -41.68 35.12
CA GLY A 281 -14.46 -41.47 33.68
C GLY A 281 -13.79 -40.17 33.21
N LEU A 282 -13.37 -39.29 34.13
CA LEU A 282 -12.67 -38.05 33.79
C LEU A 282 -11.25 -38.37 33.28
N PRO A 283 -10.84 -37.84 32.13
CA PRO A 283 -9.50 -38.06 31.61
C PRO A 283 -8.44 -37.34 32.45
N THR A 284 -7.28 -37.96 32.58
CA THR A 284 -6.13 -37.33 33.23
C THR A 284 -5.59 -36.15 32.44
N ASP A 285 -5.67 -36.20 31.11
CA ASP A 285 -5.35 -35.06 30.25
C ASP A 285 -6.60 -34.21 30.02
N PRO A 286 -6.62 -32.95 30.53
CA PRO A 286 -7.75 -32.05 30.33
C PRO A 286 -8.06 -31.83 28.84
N ALA A 287 -7.06 -31.85 27.94
CA ALA A 287 -7.27 -31.60 26.51
C ALA A 287 -8.25 -32.59 25.83
N ALA A 288 -8.47 -33.77 26.42
CA ALA A 288 -9.46 -34.74 25.96
C ALA A 288 -10.92 -34.31 26.21
N CYS A 289 -11.13 -33.26 27.02
CA CYS A 289 -12.43 -32.68 27.37
C CYS A 289 -12.68 -31.28 26.79
N ASN A 290 -11.79 -30.78 25.91
CA ASN A 290 -11.97 -29.50 25.20
C ASN A 290 -13.00 -29.65 24.06
#